data_AF-A0A961JGA8-F1
#
_entry.id   AF-A0A961JGA8-F1
#
_cell.length_a   1.000
_cell.length_b   1.000
_cell.length_c   1.000
_cell.angle_alpha   90.00
_cell.angle_beta   90.00
_cell.angle_gamma   90.00
#
_symmetry.space_group_name_H-M   'P 1'
#
loop_
_entity.id
_entity.type
_entity.pdbx_description
1 polymer ?
#
loop_
_entity_poly.entity_id
_entity_poly.type
_entity_poly.pdbx_seq_one_letter_code
_entity_poly.pdbx_strand_id
1 'polypeptide(L)'
;AGMYFFYSRIGLQGTYIGVVLAHAALGIPFVIITVTATLVGFDNSLTRAASNMGADPVTTFFRVQMPLILPGVISGALFAFITSFDEVVVVLFVGSAGQKTLPWQMFTGLREQISPTILAVATILVAISILLLSVVEILRRRSERLRGMSPG
;
A
#
# COMPACT_ATOMS: atom_id res chain seq x y z
N ALA A 1 -18.02 10.75 -0.78
CA ALA A 1 -19.33 10.91 -1.46
C ALA A 1 -19.36 10.29 -2.86
N GLY A 2 -18.45 10.67 -3.79
CA GLY A 2 -18.48 10.15 -5.16
C GLY A 2 -18.38 8.60 -5.28
N MET A 3 -17.46 7.98 -4.54
CA MET A 3 -17.28 6.51 -4.54
C MET A 3 -18.52 5.77 -4.04
N TYR A 4 -19.19 6.28 -2.99
CA TYR A 4 -20.44 5.74 -2.47
C TYR A 4 -21.53 5.70 -3.56
N PHE A 5 -21.80 6.83 -4.20
CA PHE A 5 -22.85 6.91 -5.22
C PHE A 5 -22.53 6.04 -6.44
N PHE A 6 -21.26 5.98 -6.84
CA PHE A 6 -20.84 5.13 -7.93
C PHE A 6 -21.05 3.65 -7.59
N TYR A 7 -20.59 3.18 -6.42
CA TYR A 7 -20.72 1.78 -6.02
C TYR A 7 -22.16 1.35 -5.76
N SER A 8 -22.98 2.27 -5.26
CA SER A 8 -24.41 2.03 -5.09
C SER A 8 -25.10 1.75 -6.43
N ARG A 9 -24.76 2.48 -7.49
CA ARG A 9 -25.34 2.29 -8.84
C ARG A 9 -24.95 0.96 -9.49
N ILE A 10 -23.75 0.46 -9.21
CA ILE A 10 -23.21 -0.77 -9.81
C ILE A 10 -23.29 -1.99 -8.87
N GLY A 11 -23.96 -1.86 -7.72
CA GLY A 11 -24.17 -2.96 -6.77
C GLY A 11 -22.92 -3.43 -6.02
N LEU A 12 -21.86 -2.61 -5.94
CA LEU A 12 -20.64 -2.95 -5.18
C LEU A 12 -20.70 -2.50 -3.72
N GLN A 13 -21.65 -1.65 -3.35
CA GLN A 13 -21.85 -1.20 -1.99
C GLN A 13 -22.17 -2.39 -1.06
N GLY A 14 -21.53 -2.47 0.10
CA GLY A 14 -21.72 -3.54 1.08
C GLY A 14 -21.13 -4.89 0.68
N THR A 15 -20.30 -4.94 -0.37
CA THR A 15 -19.63 -6.17 -0.81
C THR A 15 -18.15 -6.16 -0.41
N TYR A 16 -17.57 -7.35 -0.18
CA TYR A 16 -16.13 -7.46 0.05
C TYR A 16 -15.30 -6.93 -1.13
N ILE A 17 -15.74 -7.20 -2.36
CA ILE A 17 -15.07 -6.72 -3.57
C ILE A 17 -15.08 -5.19 -3.64
N GLY A 18 -16.23 -4.56 -3.34
CA GLY A 18 -16.33 -3.11 -3.27
C GLY A 18 -15.35 -2.53 -2.25
N VAL A 19 -15.31 -3.08 -1.03
CA VAL A 19 -14.36 -2.62 -0.01
C VAL A 19 -12.91 -2.78 -0.48
N VAL A 20 -12.53 -3.93 -1.07
CA VAL A 20 -11.18 -4.17 -1.60
C VAL A 20 -10.81 -3.17 -2.69
N LEU A 21 -11.71 -2.92 -3.65
CA LEU A 21 -11.47 -1.96 -4.74
C LEU A 21 -11.35 -0.52 -4.22
N ALA A 22 -12.14 -0.17 -3.20
CA ALA A 22 -12.06 1.14 -2.57
C ALA A 22 -10.70 1.37 -1.90
N HIS A 23 -10.23 0.39 -1.11
CA HIS A 23 -8.89 0.45 -0.50
C HIS A 23 -7.77 0.40 -1.53
N ALA A 24 -7.89 -0.42 -2.57
CA ALA A 24 -6.91 -0.47 -3.66
C ALA A 24 -6.79 0.90 -4.35
N ALA A 25 -7.90 1.56 -4.65
CA ALA A 25 -7.90 2.89 -5.24
C ALA A 25 -7.16 3.93 -4.38
N LEU A 26 -7.27 3.83 -3.06
CA LEU A 26 -6.52 4.68 -2.13
C LEU A 26 -5.03 4.33 -2.04
N GLY A 27 -4.69 3.05 -2.15
CA GLY A 27 -3.31 2.57 -2.08
C GLY A 27 -2.48 2.82 -3.36
N ILE A 28 -3.12 2.87 -4.52
CA ILE A 28 -2.48 3.07 -5.84
C ILE A 28 -1.44 4.22 -5.87
N PRO A 29 -1.73 5.46 -5.42
CA PRO A 29 -0.76 6.55 -5.52
C PRO A 29 0.55 6.26 -4.77
N PHE A 30 0.48 5.58 -3.62
CA PHE A 30 1.67 5.21 -2.85
C PHE A 30 2.56 4.21 -3.58
N VAL A 31 1.94 3.22 -4.22
CA VAL A 31 2.66 2.24 -5.05
C VAL A 31 3.26 2.92 -6.27
N ILE A 32 2.51 3.78 -6.95
CA ILE A 32 3.01 4.49 -8.14
C ILE A 32 4.22 5.35 -7.79
N ILE A 33 4.14 6.16 -6.73
CA ILE A 33 5.23 7.08 -6.35
C ILE A 33 6.51 6.29 -6.04
N THR A 34 6.41 5.26 -5.22
CA THR A 34 7.57 4.46 -4.79
C THR A 34 8.18 3.65 -5.92
N VAL A 35 7.36 2.96 -6.72
CA VAL A 35 7.84 2.17 -7.86
C VAL A 35 8.44 3.07 -8.94
N THR A 36 7.80 4.21 -9.24
CA THR A 36 8.32 5.18 -10.22
C THR A 36 9.66 5.75 -9.75
N ALA A 37 9.77 6.14 -8.49
CA ALA A 37 11.05 6.58 -7.92
C ALA A 37 12.14 5.51 -8.06
N THR A 38 11.76 4.22 -8.10
CA THR A 38 12.71 3.15 -8.37
C THR A 38 13.06 2.90 -9.82
N LEU A 39 12.10 3.08 -10.71
CA LEU A 39 12.31 2.99 -12.16
C LEU A 39 13.14 4.15 -12.71
N VAL A 40 13.02 5.36 -12.14
CA VAL A 40 13.82 6.52 -12.57
C VAL A 40 15.33 6.27 -12.40
N GLY A 41 15.73 5.53 -11.36
CA GLY A 41 17.13 5.16 -11.11
C GLY A 41 17.57 3.86 -11.79
N PHE A 42 16.71 3.22 -12.60
CA PHE A 42 17.02 1.94 -13.23
C PHE A 42 17.86 2.11 -14.50
N ASP A 43 18.97 1.38 -14.60
CA ASP A 43 19.80 1.37 -15.80
C ASP A 43 19.19 0.51 -16.91
N ASN A 44 18.70 1.18 -17.96
CA ASN A 44 18.12 0.54 -19.13
C ASN A 44 19.14 -0.21 -20.00
N SER A 45 20.44 -0.10 -19.72
CA SER A 45 21.46 -0.94 -20.36
C SER A 45 21.24 -2.43 -20.05
N LEU A 46 20.75 -2.76 -18.85
CA LEU A 46 20.50 -4.13 -18.39
C LEU A 46 19.39 -4.81 -19.20
N THR A 47 18.30 -4.10 -19.48
CA THR A 47 17.19 -4.59 -20.33
C THR A 47 17.63 -4.76 -21.79
N ARG A 48 18.47 -3.86 -22.32
CA ARG A 48 19.05 -4.00 -23.66
C ARG A 48 20.02 -5.19 -23.75
N ALA A 49 20.86 -5.38 -22.73
CA ALA A 49 21.78 -6.51 -22.67
C ALA A 49 21.03 -7.85 -22.63
N ALA A 50 19.95 -7.95 -21.83
CA ALA A 50 19.10 -9.13 -21.81
C ALA A 50 18.47 -9.42 -23.18
N SER A 51 17.96 -8.38 -23.86
CA SER A 51 17.39 -8.50 -25.21
C SER A 51 18.44 -8.96 -26.24
N ASN A 52 19.67 -8.44 -26.16
CA ASN A 52 20.78 -8.86 -27.02
C ASN A 52 21.20 -10.32 -26.80
N MET A 53 20.96 -10.87 -25.61
CA MET A 53 21.14 -12.31 -25.32
C MET A 53 19.93 -13.17 -25.72
N GLY A 54 18.95 -12.60 -26.42
CA GLY A 54 17.77 -13.31 -26.89
C GLY A 54 16.65 -13.47 -25.86
N ALA A 55 16.71 -12.78 -24.72
CA ALA A 55 15.60 -12.80 -23.76
C ALA A 55 14.40 -11.99 -24.29
N ASP A 56 13.20 -12.58 -24.19
CA ASP A 56 11.96 -11.87 -24.50
C ASP A 56 11.62 -10.82 -23.41
N PRO A 57 10.69 -9.88 -23.67
CA PRO A 57 10.34 -8.82 -22.71
C PRO A 57 9.80 -9.33 -21.36
N VAL A 58 9.07 -10.44 -21.35
CA VAL A 58 8.49 -11.02 -20.12
C VAL A 58 9.61 -11.61 -19.27
N THR A 59 10.51 -12.39 -19.88
CA THR A 59 11.70 -12.91 -19.22
C THR A 59 12.59 -11.79 -18.69
N THR A 60 12.81 -10.74 -19.49
CA THR A 60 13.60 -9.57 -19.11
C THR A 60 12.98 -8.84 -17.91
N PHE A 61 11.66 -8.65 -17.92
CA PHE A 61 10.95 -8.03 -16.80
C PHE A 61 11.14 -8.84 -15.51
N PHE A 62 10.80 -10.14 -15.50
CA PHE A 62 10.82 -10.92 -14.27
C PHE A 62 12.22 -11.27 -13.76
N ARG A 63 13.20 -11.46 -14.65
CA ARG A 63 14.57 -11.86 -14.26
C ARG A 63 15.53 -10.70 -14.05
N VAL A 64 15.32 -9.56 -14.72
CA VAL A 64 16.24 -8.42 -14.67
C VAL A 64 15.61 -7.23 -13.98
N GLN A 65 14.48 -6.74 -14.51
CA GLN A 65 13.90 -5.48 -14.02
C GLN A 65 13.25 -5.62 -12.64
N MET A 66 12.37 -6.61 -12.47
CA MET A 66 11.56 -6.83 -11.26
C MET A 66 12.41 -6.99 -9.98
N PRO A 67 13.47 -7.82 -9.94
CA PRO A 67 14.30 -7.96 -8.73
C PRO A 67 14.99 -6.65 -8.33
N LEU A 68 15.34 -5.81 -9.32
CA LEU A 68 16.02 -4.53 -9.09
C LEU A 68 15.07 -3.43 -8.60
N ILE A 69 13.81 -3.43 -9.03
CA ILE A 69 12.77 -2.50 -8.55
C ILE A 69 12.02 -3.02 -7.32
N LEU A 70 12.22 -4.29 -6.94
CA LEU A 70 11.51 -4.95 -5.84
C LEU A 70 11.56 -4.18 -4.51
N PRO A 71 12.68 -3.55 -4.09
CA PRO A 71 12.69 -2.71 -2.89
C PRO A 71 11.69 -1.54 -2.94
N GLY A 72 11.47 -0.98 -4.13
CA GLY A 72 10.46 0.04 -4.40
C GLY A 72 9.05 -0.50 -4.28
N VAL A 73 8.81 -1.66 -4.90
CA VAL A 73 7.52 -2.35 -4.85
C VAL A 73 7.14 -2.69 -3.42
N ILE A 74 8.07 -3.22 -2.61
CA ILE A 74 7.85 -3.55 -1.20
C ILE A 74 7.51 -2.28 -0.40
N SER A 75 8.29 -1.21 -0.58
CA SER A 75 8.02 0.09 0.08
C SER A 75 6.62 0.60 -0.27
N GLY A 76 6.23 0.56 -1.54
CA GLY A 76 4.91 0.95 -2.01
C GLY A 76 3.78 0.11 -1.43
N ALA A 77 3.96 -1.21 -1.41
CA ALA A 77 3.00 -2.14 -0.83
C ALA A 77 2.79 -1.88 0.68
N LEU A 78 3.86 -1.59 1.42
CA LEU A 78 3.78 -1.25 2.84
C LEU A 78 3.03 0.06 3.08
N PHE A 79 3.31 1.11 2.32
CA PHE A 79 2.56 2.36 2.43
C PHE A 79 1.08 2.18 2.09
N ALA A 80 0.77 1.52 0.97
CA ALA A 80 -0.60 1.23 0.59
C ALA A 80 -1.34 0.41 1.66
N PHE A 81 -0.66 -0.56 2.27
CA PHE A 81 -1.21 -1.36 3.37
C PHE A 81 -1.51 -0.52 4.60
N ILE A 82 -0.56 0.30 5.08
CA ILE A 82 -0.76 1.14 6.27
C ILE A 82 -1.92 2.11 6.06
N THR A 83 -1.93 2.80 4.90
CA THR A 83 -3.02 3.72 4.57
C THR A 83 -4.36 2.99 4.48
N SER A 84 -4.40 1.83 3.83
CA SER A 84 -5.61 1.02 3.77
C SER A 84 -6.07 0.53 5.16
N PHE A 85 -5.13 0.16 6.02
CA PHE A 85 -5.41 -0.43 7.31
C PHE A 85 -6.02 0.59 8.28
N ASP A 86 -5.58 1.85 8.22
CA ASP A 86 -6.09 2.94 9.07
C ASP A 86 -7.32 3.65 8.48
N GLU A 87 -7.74 3.28 7.27
CA GLU A 87 -8.83 3.95 6.57
C GLU A 87 -10.21 3.48 7.07
N VAL A 88 -10.75 4.21 8.03
CA VAL A 88 -12.11 3.96 8.57
C VAL A 88 -13.21 4.64 7.75
N VAL A 89 -12.94 5.80 7.14
CA VAL A 89 -13.96 6.65 6.53
C VAL A 89 -14.53 5.95 5.30
N VAL A 90 -13.68 5.39 4.44
CA VAL A 90 -14.14 4.65 3.26
C VAL A 90 -15.02 3.46 3.63
N VAL A 91 -14.64 2.68 4.65
CA VAL A 91 -15.41 1.49 5.05
C VAL A 91 -16.77 1.89 5.64
N LEU A 92 -16.85 2.99 6.37
CA LEU A 92 -18.13 3.52 6.88
C LEU A 92 -19.12 3.86 5.76
N PHE A 93 -18.65 4.28 4.59
CA PHE A 93 -19.51 4.59 3.45
C PHE A 93 -19.74 3.37 2.54
N VAL A 94 -18.69 2.61 2.23
CA VAL A 94 -18.72 1.56 1.21
C VAL A 94 -19.09 0.18 1.79
N GLY A 95 -18.71 -0.09 3.04
CA GLY A 95 -18.95 -1.38 3.69
C GLY A 95 -20.38 -1.54 4.23
N SER A 96 -20.68 -2.74 4.71
CA SER A 96 -21.91 -3.04 5.44
C SER A 96 -21.58 -3.72 6.78
N ALA A 97 -22.61 -4.09 7.55
CA ALA A 97 -22.42 -4.82 8.82
C ALA A 97 -21.61 -6.13 8.68
N GLY A 98 -21.56 -6.72 7.48
CA GLY A 98 -20.74 -7.90 7.18
C GLY A 98 -19.25 -7.61 6.91
N GLN A 99 -18.85 -6.35 6.70
CA GLN A 99 -17.48 -5.94 6.35
C GLN A 99 -16.90 -4.98 7.39
N LYS A 100 -17.16 -5.24 8.68
CA LYS A 100 -16.61 -4.44 9.77
C LYS A 100 -15.11 -4.66 9.90
N THR A 101 -14.33 -3.62 9.65
CA THR A 101 -12.88 -3.59 9.90
C THR A 101 -12.60 -3.24 11.37
N LEU A 102 -11.37 -3.52 11.82
CA LEU A 102 -10.96 -3.17 13.18
C LEU A 102 -11.09 -1.66 13.48
N PRO A 103 -10.65 -0.74 12.61
CA PRO A 103 -10.86 0.70 12.83
C PRO A 103 -12.34 1.10 12.89
N TRP A 104 -13.21 0.46 12.09
CA TRP A 104 -14.66 0.68 12.19
C TRP A 104 -15.14 0.31 13.59
N GLN A 105 -14.85 -0.89 14.07
CA GLN A 105 -15.32 -1.34 15.38
C GLN A 105 -14.85 -0.42 16.51
N MET A 106 -13.60 0.05 16.45
CA MET A 106 -13.07 1.04 17.40
C MET A 106 -13.82 2.37 17.31
N PHE A 107 -14.06 2.88 16.10
CA PHE A 107 -14.78 4.13 15.89
C PHE A 107 -16.22 4.07 16.40
N THR A 108 -16.93 2.96 16.17
CA THR A 108 -18.29 2.77 16.72
C THR A 108 -18.26 2.58 18.23
N GLY A 109 -17.30 1.82 18.77
CA GLY A 109 -17.17 1.58 20.21
C GLY A 109 -16.92 2.86 20.99
N LEU A 110 -16.07 3.77 20.47
CA LEU A 110 -15.81 5.08 21.10
C LEU A 110 -17.07 5.95 21.21
N ARG A 111 -18.03 5.80 20.29
CA ARG A 111 -19.29 6.55 20.31
C ARG A 111 -20.29 6.00 21.32
N GLU A 112 -20.24 4.69 21.60
CA GLU A 112 -21.17 4.01 22.51
C GLU A 112 -20.69 4.03 23.96
N GLN A 113 -19.38 3.86 24.21
CA GLN A 113 -18.72 3.95 25.53
C GLN A 113 -17.19 3.84 25.38
N ILE A 114 -16.41 4.73 26.02
CA ILE A 114 -14.95 4.60 26.04
C ILE A 114 -14.56 3.45 26.98
N SER A 115 -14.17 2.32 26.41
CA SER A 115 -13.63 1.16 27.14
C SER A 115 -12.09 1.19 27.17
N PRO A 116 -11.44 0.82 28.29
CA PRO A 116 -9.99 0.61 28.35
C PRO A 116 -9.44 -0.33 27.27
N THR A 117 -10.26 -1.28 26.79
CA THR A 117 -9.88 -2.18 25.70
C THR A 117 -9.62 -1.44 24.39
N ILE A 118 -10.41 -0.40 24.07
CA ILE A 118 -10.21 0.39 22.84
C ILE A 118 -8.89 1.15 22.92
N LEU A 119 -8.54 1.69 24.08
CA LEU A 119 -7.27 2.37 24.31
C LEU A 119 -6.07 1.42 24.17
N ALA A 120 -6.19 0.18 24.66
CA ALA A 120 -5.17 -0.84 24.48
C ALA A 120 -4.96 -1.19 22.99
N VAL A 121 -6.05 -1.42 22.25
CA VAL A 121 -5.97 -1.69 20.80
C VAL A 121 -5.38 -0.49 20.06
N ALA A 122 -5.78 0.75 20.38
CA ALA A 122 -5.21 1.95 19.77
C ALA A 122 -3.69 2.03 19.97
N THR A 123 -3.22 1.73 21.18
CA THR A 123 -1.78 1.71 21.48
C THR A 123 -1.04 0.66 20.65
N ILE A 124 -1.61 -0.53 20.50
CA ILE A 124 -1.06 -1.60 19.66
C ILE A 124 -1.00 -1.16 18.19
N LEU A 125 -2.07 -0.53 17.68
CA LEU A 125 -2.11 -0.04 16.30
C LEU A 125 -1.07 1.04 16.06
N VAL A 126 -0.91 1.98 16.99
CA VAL A 126 0.15 3.00 16.92
C VAL A 126 1.54 2.35 16.90
N ALA A 127 1.79 1.36 17.77
CA ALA A 127 3.06 0.64 17.79
C ALA A 127 3.34 -0.10 16.48
N ILE A 128 2.33 -0.76 15.89
CA ILE A 128 2.43 -1.42 14.59
C ILE A 128 2.72 -0.40 13.48
N SER A 129 2.01 0.74 13.46
CA SER A 129 2.25 1.80 12.48
C SER A 129 3.67 2.37 12.57
N ILE A 130 4.18 2.61 13.79
CA ILE A 130 5.57 3.04 14.02
C ILE A 130 6.56 1.99 13.51
N LEU A 131 6.33 0.71 13.82
CA LEU A 131 7.19 -0.39 13.37
C LEU A 131 7.22 -0.48 11.84
N LEU A 132 6.06 -0.43 11.19
CA LEU A 132 5.96 -0.50 9.74
C LEU A 132 6.63 0.69 9.05
N LEU A 133 6.38 1.92 9.53
CA LEU A 133 7.05 3.12 9.00
C LEU A 133 8.57 3.07 9.19
N SER A 134 9.03 2.53 10.32
CA SER A 134 10.46 2.32 10.57
C SER A 134 11.06 1.32 9.58
N VAL A 135 10.38 0.20 9.32
CA VAL A 135 10.80 -0.79 8.31
C VAL A 135 10.87 -0.16 6.93
N VAL A 136 9.86 0.61 6.54
CA VAL A 136 9.83 1.32 5.25
C VAL A 136 11.01 2.28 5.11
N GLU A 137 11.29 3.09 6.14
CA GLU A 137 12.42 4.02 6.11
C GLU A 137 13.77 3.31 6.01
N ILE A 138 13.94 2.17 6.69
CA ILE A 138 15.14 1.34 6.59
C ILE A 138 15.31 0.78 5.17
N LEU A 139 14.23 0.25 4.58
CA LEU A 139 14.23 -0.26 3.20
C LEU A 139 14.54 0.85 2.18
N ARG A 140 13.97 2.04 2.37
CA ARG A 140 14.24 3.22 1.56
C ARG A 140 15.70 3.61 1.60
N ARG A 141 16.30 3.74 2.80
CA ARG A 141 17.72 4.04 2.98
C ARG A 141 18.63 3.01 2.34
N ARG A 142 18.27 1.72 2.43
CA ARG A 142 19.02 0.65 1.76
C ARG A 142 18.98 0.80 0.24
N SER A 143 17.81 1.13 -0.32
CA SER A 143 17.65 1.39 -1.76
C SER A 143 18.45 2.61 -2.22
N GLU A 144 18.50 3.68 -1.43
CA GLU A 144 19.29 4.89 -1.75
C GLU A 144 20.80 4.59 -1.76
N ARG A 145 21.29 3.82 -0.77
CA ARG A 145 22.71 3.39 -0.73
C ARG A 145 23.12 2.54 -1.93
N LEU A 146 22.26 1.63 -2.37
CA LEU A 146 22.51 0.77 -3.54
C LEU A 146 22.61 1.57 -4.85
N ARG A 147 22.07 2.80 -4.89
CA ARG A 147 22.10 3.66 -6.07
C ARG A 147 23.34 4.53 -6.20
N GLY A 148 24.27 4.48 -5.24
CA GLY A 148 25.44 5.36 -5.25
C GLY A 148 25.10 6.85 -5.14
N MET A 149 23.85 7.19 -4.80
CA MET A 149 23.45 8.54 -4.45
C MET A 149 23.96 8.82 -3.04
N SER A 150 25.24 9.17 -2.89
CA SER A 150 25.69 9.84 -1.68
C SER A 150 24.93 11.17 -1.62
N PRO A 151 24.24 11.49 -0.51
CA PRO A 151 23.91 12.87 -0.24
C PRO A 151 25.24 13.62 -0.13
N GLY A 152 25.46 14.57 -1.02
CA GLY A 152 26.32 15.70 -0.72
C GLY A 152 25.61 16.64 0.23
#